data_AF-A0A7W8C7J3-F1
#
_entry.id   AF-A0A7W8C7J3-F1
#
_cell.length_a   1.000
_cell.length_b   1.000
_cell.length_c   1.000
_cell.angle_alpha   90.00
_cell.angle_beta   90.00
_cell.angle_gamma   90.00
#
_symmetry.space_group_name_H-M   'P 1'
#
loop_
_entity.id
_entity.type
_entity.pdbx_description
1 polymer ?
#
loop_
_entity_poly.entity_id
_entity_poly.type
_entity_poly.pdbx_seq_one_letter_code
_entity_poly.pdbx_strand_id
1 'polypeptide(L)'
;MDWIRRWWRQPDHYDWLSGYLAARNMRRFTRYMVACTVGTTGLAPLLALLSPSAPDDVRFRVVAVSIATCCAVMAVLWLTRWPTHAQSVTFAITANACIAVWCLAQSNPAEGIQGATAFVAFAGYVAFFHTSRFLALTLLTATVTATILAIQLSEHVGVALTLSKLVVLFVSVLAVPLSAQVLVHILGIDALKSDTDPLTDLPNRRAFDRSVPAMAAESVGDSAVLAVVMVDLDAFKRVNDTAGHAAGDQTLIAVAGILRHTRRGNSITARIGGEEFVVAVVDSEQSAVGMAERLRREIAATSWNITASVGVATASLSRPPEAGMRALVQGLVESADRAMYKAKRAGGDQVYVVGRLGEGYTSNPSKIKMTATNGNAPWTTAERALSGDDTRRTIAAASIEPVPARSKAAPTGVPPEIVNPMPTPVTIARKRL
;
A
#
# COMPACT_ATOMS: atom_id res chain seq x y z
N MET A 1 -8.84 23.68 -9.62
CA MET A 1 -9.83 22.61 -9.88
C MET A 1 -9.21 21.21 -9.99
N ASP A 2 -7.90 21.06 -10.12
CA ASP A 2 -7.26 19.74 -10.30
C ASP A 2 -7.35 18.80 -9.10
N TRP A 3 -7.57 19.33 -7.89
CA TRP A 3 -7.77 18.52 -6.70
C TRP A 3 -9.13 17.78 -6.72
N ILE A 4 -10.21 18.40 -7.19
CA ILE A 4 -11.54 17.77 -7.32
C ILE A 4 -11.49 16.64 -8.34
N ARG A 5 -10.83 16.88 -9.48
CA ARG A 5 -10.65 15.85 -10.52
C ARG A 5 -9.84 14.66 -10.02
N ARG A 6 -8.80 14.90 -9.21
CA ARG A 6 -8.02 13.84 -8.55
C ARG A 6 -8.87 13.08 -7.53
N TRP A 7 -9.59 13.78 -6.66
CA TRP A 7 -10.49 13.19 -5.67
C TRP A 7 -11.57 12.30 -6.31
N TRP A 8 -12.16 12.74 -7.42
CA TRP A 8 -13.19 12.00 -8.15
C TRP A 8 -12.67 10.74 -8.87
N ARG A 9 -11.36 10.67 -9.15
CA ARG A 9 -10.70 9.56 -9.86
C ARG A 9 -9.99 8.58 -8.93
N GLN A 10 -10.09 8.75 -7.61
CA GLN A 10 -9.47 7.82 -6.67
C GLN A 10 -10.06 6.41 -6.83
N PRO A 11 -9.21 5.36 -6.81
CA PRO A 11 -9.65 3.98 -6.83
C PRO A 11 -10.38 3.64 -5.52
N ASP A 12 -11.21 2.59 -5.57
CA ASP A 12 -11.92 2.11 -4.39
C ASP A 12 -10.95 1.59 -3.33
N HIS A 13 -11.22 1.90 -2.06
CA HIS A 13 -10.30 1.62 -0.95
C HIS A 13 -10.58 0.31 -0.23
N TYR A 14 -11.62 -0.42 -0.64
CA TYR A 14 -12.13 -1.57 0.11
C TYR A 14 -11.09 -2.66 0.33
N ASP A 15 -10.40 -3.09 -0.74
CA ASP A 15 -9.43 -4.19 -0.65
C ASP A 15 -8.20 -3.79 0.16
N TRP A 16 -7.71 -2.55 -0.04
CA TRP A 16 -6.59 -2.00 0.71
C TRP A 16 -6.90 -1.93 2.21
N LEU A 17 -8.04 -1.33 2.58
CA LEU A 17 -8.42 -1.18 3.99
C LEU A 17 -8.75 -2.54 4.62
N SER A 18 -9.38 -3.44 3.87
CA SER A 18 -9.65 -4.83 4.31
C SER A 18 -8.36 -5.59 4.57
N GLY A 19 -7.31 -5.39 3.76
CA GLY A 19 -5.97 -5.93 3.97
C GLY A 19 -5.27 -5.30 5.17
N TYR A 20 -5.36 -3.98 5.32
CA TYR A 20 -4.79 -3.22 6.44
C TYR A 20 -5.37 -3.68 7.79
N LEU A 21 -6.69 -3.80 7.89
CA LEU A 21 -7.37 -4.31 9.08
C LEU A 21 -7.02 -5.78 9.38
N ALA A 22 -6.72 -6.57 8.35
CA ALA A 22 -6.25 -7.95 8.52
C ALA A 22 -4.88 -7.98 9.19
N ALA A 23 -3.93 -7.20 8.65
CA ALA A 23 -2.56 -7.15 9.11
C ALA A 23 -2.44 -6.67 10.56
N ARG A 24 -3.40 -5.86 11.03
CA ARG A 24 -3.48 -5.34 12.41
C ARG A 24 -4.38 -6.18 13.33
N ASN A 25 -4.88 -7.34 12.89
CA ASN A 25 -5.83 -8.17 13.64
C ASN A 25 -7.14 -7.46 14.05
N MET A 26 -7.51 -6.39 13.34
CA MET A 26 -8.70 -5.57 13.64
C MET A 26 -9.98 -6.07 12.97
N ARG A 27 -9.90 -7.02 12.01
CA ARG A 27 -11.07 -7.52 11.27
C ARG A 27 -12.22 -7.97 12.17
N ARG A 28 -11.93 -8.70 13.25
CA ARG A 28 -12.99 -9.18 14.17
C ARG A 28 -13.69 -8.01 14.86
N PHE A 29 -12.92 -7.07 15.39
CA PHE A 29 -13.44 -5.87 16.02
C PHE A 29 -14.32 -5.06 15.06
N THR A 30 -13.83 -4.77 13.85
CA THR A 30 -14.60 -4.02 12.84
C THR A 30 -15.89 -4.74 12.44
N ARG A 31 -15.86 -6.07 12.28
CA ARG A 31 -17.07 -6.86 11.98
C ARG A 31 -18.14 -6.71 13.06
N TYR A 32 -17.76 -6.86 14.33
CA TYR A 32 -18.70 -6.70 15.43
C TYR A 32 -19.19 -5.26 15.55
N MET A 33 -18.32 -4.27 15.38
CA MET A 33 -18.72 -2.86 15.39
C MET A 33 -19.78 -2.59 14.32
N VAL A 34 -19.53 -2.96 13.06
CA VAL A 34 -20.49 -2.73 11.96
C VAL A 34 -21.77 -3.53 12.16
N ALA A 35 -21.68 -4.80 12.56
CA ALA A 35 -22.86 -5.62 12.86
C ALA A 35 -23.72 -5.01 13.97
N CYS A 36 -23.09 -4.54 15.06
CA CYS A 36 -23.80 -3.86 16.14
C CYS A 36 -24.46 -2.58 15.65
N THR A 37 -23.76 -1.72 14.91
CA THR A 37 -24.32 -0.47 14.37
C THR A 37 -25.49 -0.71 13.42
N VAL A 38 -25.40 -1.70 12.54
CA VAL A 38 -26.48 -2.06 11.62
C VAL A 38 -27.65 -2.69 12.37
N GLY A 39 -27.37 -3.56 13.35
CA GLY A 39 -28.38 -4.21 14.18
C GLY A 39 -29.15 -3.21 15.06
N THR A 40 -28.46 -2.27 15.71
CA THR A 40 -29.12 -1.22 16.53
C THR A 40 -29.94 -0.27 15.67
N THR A 41 -29.43 0.12 14.50
CA THR A 41 -30.20 0.93 13.53
C THR A 41 -31.44 0.17 13.05
N GLY A 42 -31.32 -1.13 12.80
CA GLY A 42 -32.43 -2.00 12.39
C GLY A 42 -33.50 -2.25 13.46
N LEU A 43 -33.16 -2.02 14.73
CA LEU A 43 -34.11 -2.11 15.84
C LEU A 43 -35.04 -0.88 15.89
N ALA A 44 -34.60 0.28 15.42
CA ALA A 44 -35.37 1.51 15.48
C ALA A 44 -36.73 1.41 14.75
N PRO A 45 -36.83 0.84 13.52
CA PRO A 45 -38.13 0.60 12.89
C PRO A 45 -39.05 -0.33 13.67
N LEU A 46 -38.52 -1.37 14.31
CA LEU A 46 -39.33 -2.30 15.11
C LEU A 46 -39.87 -1.63 16.38
N LEU A 47 -39.04 -0.82 17.05
CA LEU A 47 -39.46 -0.06 18.22
C LEU A 47 -40.49 1.02 17.85
N ALA A 48 -40.35 1.63 16.68
CA ALA A 48 -41.33 2.61 16.18
C ALA A 48 -42.72 1.98 16.00
N LEU A 49 -42.83 0.70 15.63
CA LEU A 49 -44.12 -0.02 15.54
C LEU A 49 -44.80 -0.23 16.89
N LEU A 50 -44.04 -0.22 17.98
CA LEU A 50 -44.57 -0.34 19.34
C LEU A 50 -44.98 1.02 19.92
N SER A 51 -44.65 2.12 19.23
CA SER A 51 -44.98 3.47 19.69
C SER A 51 -46.49 3.73 19.59
N PRO A 52 -47.13 4.32 20.61
CA PRO A 52 -48.51 4.79 20.50
C PRO A 52 -48.71 5.83 19.39
N SER A 53 -47.65 6.54 19.01
CA SER A 53 -47.62 7.54 17.95
C SER A 53 -47.35 6.94 16.57
N ALA A 54 -47.27 5.61 16.45
CA ALA A 54 -47.04 4.94 15.18
C ALA A 54 -48.21 5.20 14.21
N PRO A 55 -47.94 5.50 12.93
CA PRO A 55 -49.00 5.62 11.94
C PRO A 55 -49.76 4.29 11.81
N ASP A 56 -51.09 4.32 11.88
CA ASP A 56 -51.94 3.14 11.62
C ASP A 56 -52.10 2.90 10.11
N ASP A 57 -50.97 2.87 9.40
CA ASP A 57 -50.88 2.63 7.96
C ASP A 57 -50.17 1.30 7.71
N VAL A 58 -50.77 0.46 6.85
CA VAL A 58 -50.16 -0.79 6.38
C VAL A 58 -48.83 -0.50 5.66
N ARG A 59 -48.72 0.62 4.94
CA ARG A 59 -47.49 0.99 4.23
C ARG A 59 -46.35 1.25 5.21
N PHE A 60 -46.62 1.97 6.30
CA PHE A 60 -45.63 2.21 7.35
C PHE A 60 -45.13 0.91 7.97
N ARG A 61 -46.05 -0.01 8.29
CA ARG A 61 -45.72 -1.35 8.82
C ARG A 61 -44.85 -2.16 7.86
N VAL A 62 -45.22 -2.19 6.57
CA VAL A 62 -44.45 -2.90 5.54
C VAL A 62 -43.04 -2.31 5.40
N VAL A 63 -42.91 -0.99 5.37
CA VAL A 63 -41.59 -0.31 5.32
C VAL A 63 -40.75 -0.65 6.54
N ALA A 64 -41.31 -0.54 7.75
CA ALA A 64 -40.60 -0.81 8.99
C ALA A 64 -40.06 -2.25 9.06
N VAL A 65 -40.91 -3.24 8.76
CA VAL A 65 -40.53 -4.67 8.76
C VAL A 65 -39.50 -4.96 7.66
N SER A 66 -39.67 -4.39 6.47
CA SER A 66 -38.73 -4.60 5.36
C SER A 66 -37.33 -4.07 5.70
N ILE A 67 -37.25 -2.86 6.25
CA ILE A 67 -35.97 -2.25 6.64
C ILE A 67 -35.33 -3.02 7.79
N ALA A 68 -36.09 -3.39 8.82
CA ALA A 68 -35.58 -4.22 9.92
C ALA A 68 -35.05 -5.57 9.42
N THR A 69 -35.75 -6.21 8.48
CA THR A 69 -35.32 -7.46 7.86
C THR A 69 -34.03 -7.27 7.05
N CYS A 70 -33.94 -6.22 6.23
CA CYS A 70 -32.71 -5.89 5.52
C CYS A 70 -31.53 -5.68 6.48
N CYS A 71 -31.72 -4.89 7.54
CA CYS A 71 -30.70 -4.68 8.57
C CYS A 71 -30.28 -6.00 9.26
N ALA A 72 -31.23 -6.88 9.58
CA ALA A 72 -30.93 -8.18 10.18
C ALA A 72 -30.09 -9.06 9.25
N VAL A 73 -30.46 -9.17 7.96
CA VAL A 73 -29.69 -9.92 6.96
C VAL A 73 -28.28 -9.37 6.82
N MET A 74 -28.13 -8.04 6.75
CA MET A 74 -26.83 -7.37 6.67
C MET A 74 -25.99 -7.59 7.94
N ALA A 75 -26.59 -7.49 9.13
CA ALA A 75 -25.91 -7.73 10.39
C ALA A 75 -25.41 -9.19 10.50
N VAL A 76 -26.22 -10.18 10.10
CA VAL A 76 -25.82 -11.59 10.07
C VAL A 76 -24.65 -11.82 9.12
N LEU A 77 -24.61 -11.16 7.96
CA LEU A 77 -23.47 -11.24 7.05
C LEU A 77 -22.16 -10.82 7.75
N TRP A 78 -22.17 -9.69 8.45
CA TRP A 78 -21.01 -9.18 9.20
C TRP A 78 -20.64 -10.07 10.41
N LEU A 79 -21.64 -10.63 11.11
CA LEU A 79 -21.42 -11.56 12.24
C LEU A 79 -20.86 -12.92 11.81
N THR A 80 -21.12 -13.35 10.58
CA THR A 80 -20.65 -14.64 10.08
C THR A 80 -19.31 -14.55 9.36
N ARG A 81 -19.09 -13.54 8.51
CA ARG A 81 -17.86 -13.40 7.73
C ARG A 81 -17.47 -11.95 7.41
N TRP A 82 -16.25 -11.77 6.91
CA TRP A 82 -15.88 -10.52 6.24
C TRP A 82 -16.57 -10.50 4.86
N PRO A 83 -17.29 -9.43 4.50
CA PRO A 83 -17.97 -9.36 3.21
C PRO A 83 -16.96 -9.36 2.04
N THR A 84 -17.44 -9.70 0.86
CA THR A 84 -16.70 -9.47 -0.40
C THR A 84 -16.88 -8.01 -0.85
N HIS A 85 -16.05 -7.55 -1.80
CA HIS A 85 -16.19 -6.22 -2.41
C HIS A 85 -17.62 -5.97 -2.94
N ALA A 86 -18.14 -6.91 -3.72
CA ALA A 86 -19.49 -6.84 -4.27
C ALA A 86 -20.57 -6.76 -3.17
N GLN A 87 -20.45 -7.56 -2.11
CA GLN A 87 -21.39 -7.52 -0.99
C GLN A 87 -21.32 -6.20 -0.23
N SER A 88 -20.14 -5.61 -0.09
CA SER A 88 -19.94 -4.29 0.51
C SER A 88 -20.59 -3.18 -0.31
N VAL A 89 -20.48 -3.25 -1.64
CA VAL A 89 -21.15 -2.32 -2.56
C VAL A 89 -22.67 -2.48 -2.48
N THR A 90 -23.19 -3.72 -2.49
CA THR A 90 -24.63 -3.97 -2.31
C THR A 90 -25.11 -3.43 -0.97
N PHE A 91 -24.37 -3.69 0.11
CA PHE A 91 -24.64 -3.12 1.43
C PHE A 91 -24.74 -1.59 1.39
N ALA A 92 -23.77 -0.92 0.75
CA ALA A 92 -23.78 0.54 0.64
C ALA A 92 -25.01 1.07 -0.11
N ILE A 93 -25.36 0.48 -1.26
CA ILE A 93 -26.51 0.92 -2.06
C ILE A 93 -27.81 0.69 -1.29
N THR A 94 -28.00 -0.50 -0.71
CA THR A 94 -29.21 -0.86 0.03
C THR A 94 -29.37 -0.02 1.29
N ALA A 95 -28.31 0.15 2.10
CA ALA A 95 -28.38 0.94 3.32
C ALA A 95 -28.71 2.42 3.03
N ASN A 96 -28.10 3.01 1.99
CA ASN A 96 -28.39 4.39 1.57
C ASN A 96 -29.89 4.58 1.25
N ALA A 97 -30.48 3.63 0.49
CA ALA A 97 -31.90 3.67 0.15
C ALA A 97 -32.79 3.44 1.38
N CYS A 98 -32.47 2.47 2.23
CA CYS A 98 -33.24 2.18 3.45
C CYS A 98 -33.29 3.39 4.39
N ILE A 99 -32.18 4.10 4.59
CA ILE A 99 -32.16 5.30 5.45
C ILE A 99 -33.09 6.37 4.87
N ALA A 100 -32.98 6.68 3.57
CA ALA A 100 -33.84 7.68 2.92
C ALA A 100 -35.33 7.32 3.04
N VAL A 101 -35.69 6.07 2.72
CA VAL A 101 -37.07 5.57 2.80
C VAL A 101 -37.58 5.63 4.24
N TRP A 102 -36.77 5.24 5.23
CA TRP A 102 -37.17 5.31 6.64
C TRP A 102 -37.47 6.74 7.08
N CYS A 103 -36.62 7.70 6.70
CA CYS A 103 -36.77 9.10 7.07
C CYS A 103 -38.04 9.70 6.45
N LEU A 104 -38.32 9.39 5.19
CA LEU A 104 -39.49 9.90 4.46
C LEU A 104 -40.80 9.19 4.84
N ALA A 105 -40.73 8.00 5.43
CA ALA A 105 -41.92 7.28 5.90
C ALA A 105 -42.47 7.83 7.23
N GLN A 106 -41.75 8.73 7.90
CA GLN A 106 -42.20 9.29 9.18
C GLN A 106 -43.37 10.26 8.98
N SER A 107 -44.46 10.08 9.73
CA SER A 107 -45.58 11.03 9.71
C SER A 107 -45.24 12.38 10.31
N ASN A 108 -44.29 12.43 11.24
CA ASN A 108 -43.75 13.69 11.76
C ASN A 108 -42.41 13.99 11.07
N PRO A 109 -42.31 15.07 10.26
CA PRO A 109 -41.07 15.43 9.58
C PRO A 109 -39.88 15.66 10.53
N ALA A 110 -40.15 16.06 11.78
CA ALA A 110 -39.11 16.24 12.78
C ALA A 110 -38.41 14.92 13.13
N GLU A 111 -39.15 13.81 13.21
CA GLU A 111 -38.61 12.47 13.43
C GLU A 111 -37.85 11.98 12.20
N GLY A 112 -38.31 12.35 11.00
CA GLY A 112 -37.57 12.09 9.75
C GLY A 112 -36.20 12.77 9.74
N ILE A 113 -36.12 14.04 10.14
CA ILE A 113 -34.84 14.77 10.23
C ILE A 113 -33.92 14.15 11.28
N GLN A 114 -34.47 13.71 12.41
CA GLN A 114 -33.70 12.98 13.42
C GLN A 114 -33.20 11.64 12.86
N GLY A 115 -34.04 10.89 12.14
CA GLY A 115 -33.66 9.65 11.45
C GLY A 115 -32.54 9.85 10.43
N ALA A 116 -32.48 11.01 9.77
CA ALA A 116 -31.44 11.34 8.81
C ALA A 116 -30.03 11.40 9.44
N THR A 117 -29.91 11.49 10.77
CA THR A 117 -28.61 11.33 11.46
C THR A 117 -27.96 9.97 11.22
N ALA A 118 -28.72 8.93 10.84
CA ALA A 118 -28.17 7.64 10.42
C ALA A 118 -27.25 7.75 9.19
N PHE A 119 -27.43 8.78 8.34
CA PHE A 119 -26.49 9.06 7.25
C PHE A 119 -25.08 9.41 7.76
N VAL A 120 -24.91 9.89 8.99
CA VAL A 120 -23.59 10.24 9.55
C VAL A 120 -22.70 9.00 9.68
N ALA A 121 -23.20 7.98 10.37
CA ALA A 121 -22.47 6.72 10.55
C ALA A 121 -22.28 6.01 9.21
N PHE A 122 -23.31 6.01 8.36
CA PHE A 122 -23.26 5.36 7.06
C PHE A 122 -22.30 6.06 6.07
N ALA A 123 -22.33 7.38 5.97
CA ALA A 123 -21.40 8.13 5.13
C ALA A 123 -19.95 7.99 5.63
N GLY A 124 -19.74 7.86 6.94
CA GLY A 124 -18.44 7.49 7.51
C GLY A 124 -17.95 6.13 7.00
N TYR A 125 -18.81 5.12 7.02
CA TYR A 125 -18.49 3.80 6.43
C TYR A 125 -18.12 3.90 4.95
N VAL A 126 -18.93 4.60 4.14
CA VAL A 126 -18.67 4.77 2.70
C VAL A 126 -17.35 5.52 2.47
N ALA A 127 -17.05 6.55 3.27
CA ALA A 127 -15.80 7.30 3.19
C ALA A 127 -14.56 6.44 3.49
N PHE A 128 -14.68 5.44 4.38
CA PHE A 128 -13.58 4.52 4.69
C PHE A 128 -13.37 3.45 3.61
N PHE A 129 -14.47 2.87 3.13
CA PHE A 129 -14.41 1.63 2.35
C PHE A 129 -14.57 1.82 0.84
N HIS A 130 -15.15 2.92 0.38
CA HIS A 130 -15.59 3.05 -1.01
C HIS A 130 -15.16 4.35 -1.69
N THR A 131 -15.37 4.40 -3.01
CA THR A 131 -15.00 5.58 -3.81
C THR A 131 -15.72 6.86 -3.39
N SER A 132 -15.09 8.00 -3.69
CA SER A 132 -15.65 9.35 -3.60
C SER A 132 -17.01 9.52 -4.29
N ARG A 133 -17.30 8.70 -5.33
CA ARG A 133 -18.59 8.74 -6.04
C ARG A 133 -19.73 8.17 -5.20
N PHE A 134 -19.47 7.07 -4.48
CA PHE A 134 -20.45 6.54 -3.52
C PHE A 134 -20.68 7.50 -2.36
N LEU A 135 -19.61 8.16 -1.89
CA LEU A 135 -19.76 9.19 -0.87
C LEU A 135 -20.61 10.37 -1.38
N ALA A 136 -20.33 10.86 -2.59
CA ALA A 136 -21.13 11.93 -3.21
C ALA A 136 -22.60 11.54 -3.38
N LEU A 137 -22.89 10.30 -3.80
CA LEU A 137 -24.26 9.77 -3.88
C LEU A 137 -24.94 9.74 -2.51
N THR A 138 -24.22 9.33 -1.47
CA THR A 138 -24.73 9.29 -0.09
C THR A 138 -25.06 10.69 0.41
N LEU A 139 -24.15 11.64 0.22
CA LEU A 139 -24.34 13.04 0.59
C LEU A 139 -25.49 13.70 -0.19
N LEU A 140 -25.62 13.39 -1.49
CA LEU A 140 -26.74 13.85 -2.31
C LEU A 140 -28.06 13.30 -1.79
N THR A 141 -28.12 12.00 -1.49
CA THR A 141 -29.32 11.34 -0.94
C THR A 141 -29.72 11.97 0.39
N ALA A 142 -28.76 12.17 1.30
CA ALA A 142 -28.99 12.82 2.58
C ALA A 142 -29.50 14.26 2.41
N THR A 143 -28.90 15.02 1.48
CA THR A 143 -29.31 16.41 1.18
C THR A 143 -30.73 16.47 0.65
N VAL A 144 -31.08 15.65 -0.35
CA VAL A 144 -32.43 15.61 -0.93
C VAL A 144 -33.46 15.21 0.13
N THR A 145 -33.17 14.17 0.92
CA THR A 145 -34.05 13.71 2.01
C THR A 145 -34.27 14.83 3.03
N ALA A 146 -33.19 15.48 3.48
CA ALA A 146 -33.25 16.57 4.45
C ALA A 146 -34.00 17.80 3.91
N THR A 147 -33.84 18.14 2.62
CA THR A 147 -34.57 19.24 1.99
C THR A 147 -36.07 18.97 1.93
N ILE A 148 -36.49 17.76 1.54
CA ILE A 148 -37.92 17.38 1.51
C ILE A 148 -38.52 17.50 2.90
N LEU A 149 -37.87 16.93 3.91
CA LEU A 149 -38.35 16.95 5.30
C LEU A 149 -38.33 18.36 5.90
N ALA A 150 -37.37 19.20 5.52
CA ALA A 150 -37.31 20.58 5.96
C ALA A 150 -38.44 21.43 5.39
N ILE A 151 -38.80 21.24 4.12
CA ILE A 151 -39.95 21.93 3.53
C ILE A 151 -41.22 21.57 4.32
N GLN A 152 -41.46 20.27 4.54
CA GLN A 152 -42.60 19.78 5.32
C GLN A 152 -42.60 20.31 6.76
N LEU A 153 -41.44 20.31 7.42
CA LEU A 153 -41.31 20.77 8.81
C LEU A 153 -41.52 22.29 8.94
N SER A 154 -41.06 23.06 7.96
CA SER A 154 -41.12 24.52 8.01
C SER A 154 -42.55 25.07 8.05
N GLU A 155 -43.50 24.34 7.47
CA GLU A 155 -44.92 24.65 7.51
C GLU A 155 -45.51 24.47 8.92
N HIS A 156 -44.92 23.62 9.76
CA HIS A 156 -45.48 23.22 11.05
C HIS A 156 -44.87 23.99 12.24
N VAL A 157 -43.54 24.21 12.22
CA VAL A 157 -42.80 24.80 13.35
C VAL A 157 -42.01 26.05 12.97
N GLY A 158 -42.16 26.52 11.73
CA GLY A 158 -41.50 27.71 11.22
C GLY A 158 -40.07 27.50 10.74
N VAL A 159 -39.56 28.49 9.99
CA VAL A 159 -38.27 28.42 9.30
C VAL A 159 -37.10 28.37 10.28
N ALA A 160 -37.14 29.15 11.37
CA ALA A 160 -36.01 29.25 12.30
C ALA A 160 -35.67 27.91 12.99
N LEU A 161 -36.67 27.19 13.49
CA LEU A 161 -36.47 25.88 14.13
C LEU A 161 -36.09 24.79 13.12
N THR A 162 -36.60 24.90 11.90
CA THR A 162 -36.22 24.00 10.80
C THR A 162 -34.75 24.19 10.43
N LEU A 163 -34.30 25.44 10.30
CA LEU A 163 -32.90 25.76 10.01
C LEU A 163 -31.97 25.28 11.13
N SER A 164 -32.34 25.41 12.40
CA SER A 164 -31.49 24.94 13.50
C SER A 164 -31.24 23.43 13.45
N LYS A 165 -32.28 22.63 13.13
CA LYS A 165 -32.14 21.17 12.93
C LYS A 165 -31.30 20.84 11.70
N LEU A 166 -31.47 21.57 10.59
CA LEU A 166 -30.67 21.38 9.38
C LEU A 166 -29.19 21.67 9.61
N VAL A 167 -28.86 22.74 10.34
CA VAL A 167 -27.47 23.08 10.66
C VAL A 167 -26.79 21.94 11.41
N VAL A 168 -27.43 21.39 12.44
CA VAL A 168 -26.89 20.27 13.22
C VAL A 168 -26.69 19.04 12.32
N LEU A 169 -27.68 18.69 11.50
CA LEU A 169 -27.60 17.55 10.59
C LEU A 169 -26.45 17.72 9.57
N PHE A 170 -26.38 18.85 8.87
CA PHE A 170 -25.35 19.07 7.85
C PHE A 170 -23.94 19.13 8.45
N VAL A 171 -23.76 19.75 9.62
CA VAL A 171 -22.46 19.73 10.31
C VAL A 171 -22.03 18.31 10.59
N SER A 172 -22.90 17.45 11.13
CA SER A 172 -22.56 16.05 11.41
C SER A 172 -22.32 15.22 10.14
N VAL A 173 -23.18 15.37 9.13
CA VAL A 173 -23.11 14.60 7.87
C VAL A 173 -21.90 14.99 7.01
N LEU A 174 -21.40 16.22 7.13
CA LEU A 174 -20.18 16.65 6.43
C LEU A 174 -18.91 16.39 7.25
N ALA A 175 -18.90 16.68 8.55
CA ALA A 175 -17.69 16.60 9.36
C ALA A 175 -17.14 15.16 9.44
N VAL A 176 -17.98 14.18 9.78
CA VAL A 176 -17.52 12.80 10.02
C VAL A 176 -16.93 12.15 8.77
N PRO A 177 -17.60 12.15 7.60
CA PRO A 177 -17.06 11.51 6.40
C PRO A 177 -15.85 12.24 5.83
N LEU A 178 -15.80 13.58 5.93
CA LEU A 178 -14.62 14.34 5.51
C LEU A 178 -13.42 14.05 6.40
N SER A 179 -13.60 14.01 7.73
CA SER A 179 -12.54 13.59 8.66
C SER A 179 -12.07 12.16 8.38
N ALA A 180 -13.00 11.24 8.07
CA ALA A 180 -12.67 9.88 7.66
C ALA A 180 -11.84 9.85 6.37
N GLN A 181 -12.23 10.61 5.34
CA GLN A 181 -11.46 10.69 4.09
C GLN A 181 -10.08 11.30 4.30
N VAL A 182 -9.95 12.34 5.13
CA VAL A 182 -8.65 12.90 5.50
C VAL A 182 -7.79 11.84 6.19
N LEU A 183 -8.35 11.10 7.14
CA LEU A 183 -7.63 10.04 7.84
C LEU A 183 -7.21 8.91 6.90
N VAL A 184 -8.10 8.43 6.02
CA VAL A 184 -7.78 7.42 5.00
C VAL A 184 -6.71 7.92 4.06
N HIS A 185 -6.76 9.19 3.66
CA HIS A 185 -5.77 9.78 2.77
C HIS A 185 -4.39 9.87 3.44
N ILE A 186 -4.33 10.28 4.71
CA ILE A 186 -3.09 10.32 5.51
C ILE A 186 -2.52 8.91 5.67
N LEU A 187 -3.34 7.95 6.14
CA LEU A 187 -2.92 6.56 6.32
C LEU A 187 -2.57 5.87 4.99
N GLY A 188 -3.26 6.22 3.91
CA GLY A 188 -3.04 5.72 2.56
C GLY A 188 -1.75 6.26 1.96
N ILE A 189 -1.43 7.54 2.20
CA ILE A 189 -0.15 8.14 1.82
C ILE A 189 1.00 7.49 2.60
N ASP A 190 0.84 7.24 3.91
CA ASP A 190 1.88 6.56 4.69
C ASP A 190 2.07 5.12 4.23
N ALA A 191 0.99 4.43 3.87
CA ALA A 191 1.09 3.08 3.30
C ALA A 191 1.72 3.04 1.90
N LEU A 192 1.45 4.03 1.04
CA LEU A 192 1.98 4.11 -0.33
C LEU A 192 3.40 4.69 -0.38
N LYS A 193 3.76 5.62 0.50
CA LYS A 193 5.15 6.06 0.72
C LYS A 193 5.99 4.99 1.42
N SER A 194 5.36 4.02 2.09
CA SER A 194 6.06 2.89 2.73
C SER A 194 6.45 1.77 1.78
N ASP A 195 6.43 1.96 0.46
CA ASP A 195 6.86 0.94 -0.50
C ASP A 195 8.22 1.27 -1.15
N THR A 196 8.71 2.48 -0.97
CA THR A 196 10.07 2.87 -1.38
C THR A 196 10.95 3.10 -0.16
N ASP A 197 12.24 2.87 -0.34
CA ASP A 197 13.29 3.26 0.60
C ASP A 197 13.62 4.75 0.37
N PRO A 198 13.47 5.62 1.38
CA PRO A 198 13.59 7.07 1.18
C PRO A 198 15.01 7.53 0.85
N LEU A 199 16.03 6.72 1.14
CA LEU A 199 17.42 7.06 0.85
C LEU A 199 17.79 6.68 -0.59
N THR A 200 17.43 5.46 -1.02
CA THR A 200 17.88 4.90 -2.30
C THR A 200 16.83 4.96 -3.41
N ASP A 201 15.59 5.34 -3.10
CA ASP A 201 14.43 5.34 -3.99
C ASP A 201 14.14 3.97 -4.65
N LEU A 202 14.76 2.90 -4.15
CA LEU A 202 14.40 1.54 -4.52
C LEU A 202 13.12 1.13 -3.80
N PRO A 203 12.35 0.17 -4.35
CA PRO A 203 11.38 -0.58 -3.56
C PRO A 203 11.99 -1.04 -2.23
N ASN A 204 11.22 -1.03 -1.15
CA ASN A 204 11.66 -1.61 0.10
C ASN A 204 11.18 -3.05 0.27
N ARG A 205 11.50 -3.69 1.40
CA ARG A 205 11.09 -5.08 1.67
C ARG A 205 9.60 -5.34 1.51
N ARG A 206 8.75 -4.41 1.96
CA ARG A 206 7.30 -4.57 1.85
C ARG A 206 6.83 -4.60 0.39
N ALA A 207 7.39 -3.71 -0.43
CA ALA A 207 7.09 -3.67 -1.86
C ALA A 207 7.62 -4.92 -2.58
N PHE A 208 8.81 -5.39 -2.24
CA PHE A 208 9.38 -6.63 -2.77
C PHE A 208 8.48 -7.84 -2.49
N ASP A 209 8.11 -8.04 -1.23
CA ASP A 209 7.28 -9.16 -0.77
C ASP A 209 5.87 -9.16 -1.39
N ARG A 210 5.42 -8.01 -1.91
CA ARG A 210 4.13 -7.87 -2.59
C ARG A 210 4.25 -8.05 -4.11
N SER A 211 5.23 -7.40 -4.73
CA SER A 211 5.32 -7.29 -6.18
C SER A 211 5.94 -8.52 -6.85
N VAL A 212 6.91 -9.18 -6.19
CA VAL A 212 7.60 -10.34 -6.78
C VAL A 212 6.66 -11.55 -6.97
N PRO A 213 5.77 -11.91 -6.02
CA PRO A 213 4.82 -12.99 -6.26
C PRO A 213 3.87 -12.72 -7.43
N ALA A 214 3.47 -11.47 -7.66
CA ALA A 214 2.62 -11.09 -8.80
C ALA A 214 3.39 -11.23 -10.13
N MET A 215 4.59 -10.63 -10.19
CA MET A 215 5.50 -10.74 -11.35
C MET A 215 5.80 -12.19 -11.73
N ALA A 216 6.07 -13.04 -10.75
CA ALA A 216 6.36 -14.45 -10.98
C ALA A 216 5.12 -15.24 -11.43
N ALA A 217 3.93 -14.92 -10.92
CA ALA A 217 2.68 -15.56 -11.35
C ALA A 217 2.33 -15.21 -12.81
N GLU A 218 2.59 -13.97 -13.23
CA GLU A 218 2.40 -13.53 -14.62
C GLU A 218 3.41 -14.14 -15.60
N SER A 219 4.54 -14.62 -15.10
CA SER A 219 5.63 -15.17 -15.92
C SER A 219 5.68 -16.70 -15.95
N VAL A 220 4.63 -17.38 -15.46
CA VAL A 220 4.53 -18.85 -15.50
C VAL A 220 4.46 -19.31 -16.96
N GLY A 221 5.34 -20.24 -17.34
CA GLY A 221 5.41 -20.75 -18.70
C GLY A 221 6.61 -21.66 -18.92
N ASP A 222 6.66 -22.30 -20.10
CA ASP A 222 7.74 -23.20 -20.45
C ASP A 222 9.10 -22.50 -20.40
N SER A 223 10.05 -23.12 -19.72
CA SER A 223 11.42 -22.62 -19.50
C SER A 223 11.59 -21.35 -18.64
N ALA A 224 10.52 -20.80 -18.04
CA ALA A 224 10.64 -19.68 -17.12
C ALA A 224 11.33 -20.11 -15.80
N VAL A 225 12.30 -19.33 -15.33
CA VAL A 225 13.00 -19.55 -14.06
C VAL A 225 12.96 -18.26 -13.26
N LEU A 226 12.54 -18.35 -12.00
CA LEU A 226 12.65 -17.26 -11.05
C LEU A 226 13.98 -17.37 -10.31
N ALA A 227 14.78 -16.32 -10.37
CA ALA A 227 16.00 -16.19 -9.59
C ALA A 227 15.87 -15.06 -8.56
N VAL A 228 16.39 -15.31 -7.36
CA VAL A 228 16.56 -14.30 -6.31
C VAL A 228 18.05 -14.15 -6.03
N VAL A 229 18.55 -12.92 -6.08
CA VAL A 229 19.92 -12.52 -5.82
C VAL A 229 19.94 -11.61 -4.59
N MET A 230 20.53 -12.09 -3.50
CA MET A 230 20.74 -11.32 -2.27
C MET A 230 22.13 -10.70 -2.30
N VAL A 231 22.24 -9.43 -1.93
CA VAL A 231 23.48 -8.64 -1.96
C VAL A 231 23.63 -7.94 -0.61
N ASP A 232 24.77 -8.13 0.04
CA ASP A 232 25.15 -7.44 1.27
C ASP A 232 26.52 -6.78 1.06
N LEU A 233 26.64 -5.52 1.47
CA LEU A 233 27.89 -4.76 1.34
C LEU A 233 28.88 -5.12 2.45
N ASP A 234 30.05 -5.61 2.05
CA ASP A 234 31.06 -6.09 2.98
C ASP A 234 31.65 -4.94 3.79
N ALA A 235 31.73 -5.14 5.11
CA ALA A 235 32.30 -4.18 6.05
C ALA A 235 31.73 -2.75 5.91
N PHE A 236 30.45 -2.59 5.52
CA PHE A 236 29.81 -1.28 5.36
C PHE A 236 29.92 -0.40 6.60
N LYS A 237 29.82 -0.99 7.80
CA LYS A 237 30.06 -0.29 9.06
C LYS A 237 31.42 0.43 9.12
N ARG A 238 32.48 -0.13 8.52
CA ARG A 238 33.81 0.51 8.46
C ARG A 238 33.77 1.80 7.64
N VAL A 239 32.95 1.87 6.58
CA VAL A 239 32.75 3.10 5.80
C VAL A 239 32.09 4.16 6.69
N ASN A 240 31.04 3.80 7.43
CA ASN A 240 30.39 4.71 8.37
C ASN A 240 31.33 5.19 9.48
N ASP A 241 32.14 4.29 10.03
CA ASP A 241 33.04 4.59 11.13
C ASP A 241 34.24 5.45 10.69
N THR A 242 34.70 5.30 9.44
CA THR A 242 35.89 6.01 8.92
C THR A 242 35.54 7.35 8.25
N ALA A 243 34.43 7.40 7.50
CA ALA A 243 34.06 8.53 6.65
C ALA A 243 32.74 9.21 7.08
N GLY A 244 32.09 8.72 8.13
CA GLY A 244 30.82 9.24 8.63
C GLY A 244 29.60 8.70 7.89
N HIS A 245 28.43 8.86 8.50
CA HIS A 245 27.17 8.29 7.99
C HIS A 245 26.76 8.90 6.64
N ALA A 246 27.06 10.17 6.40
CA ALA A 246 26.78 10.81 5.10
C ALA A 246 27.53 10.14 3.95
N ALA A 247 28.76 9.64 4.17
CA ALA A 247 29.51 8.89 3.17
C ALA A 247 28.94 7.48 2.97
N GLY A 248 28.46 6.84 4.05
CA GLY A 248 27.71 5.59 3.95
C GLY A 248 26.43 5.74 3.13
N ASP A 249 25.68 6.82 3.35
CA ASP A 249 24.48 7.13 2.60
C ASP A 249 24.76 7.31 1.10
N GLN A 250 25.81 8.06 0.75
CA GLN A 250 26.24 8.19 -0.65
C GLN A 250 26.67 6.86 -1.28
N THR A 251 27.32 6.00 -0.48
CA THR A 251 27.70 4.65 -0.92
C THR A 251 26.46 3.81 -1.24
N LEU A 252 25.43 3.85 -0.38
CA LEU A 252 24.17 3.14 -0.59
C LEU A 252 23.42 3.68 -1.82
N ILE A 253 23.39 4.99 -2.03
CA ILE A 253 22.79 5.62 -3.21
C ILE A 253 23.52 5.17 -4.49
N ALA A 254 24.85 5.16 -4.48
CA ALA A 254 25.65 4.72 -5.63
C ALA A 254 25.42 3.25 -5.97
N VAL A 255 25.44 2.38 -4.96
CA VAL A 255 25.14 0.94 -5.10
C VAL A 255 23.71 0.75 -5.63
N ALA A 256 22.72 1.44 -5.09
CA ALA A 256 21.35 1.39 -5.60
C ALA A 256 21.25 1.82 -7.08
N GLY A 257 22.06 2.79 -7.49
CA GLY A 257 22.24 3.19 -8.88
C GLY A 257 22.77 2.04 -9.74
N ILE A 258 23.84 1.37 -9.31
CA ILE A 258 24.40 0.19 -9.99
C ILE A 258 23.32 -0.88 -10.17
N LEU A 259 22.66 -1.29 -9.07
CA LEU A 259 21.63 -2.32 -9.15
C LEU A 259 20.48 -1.96 -10.09
N ARG A 260 20.16 -0.66 -10.25
CA ARG A 260 19.14 -0.19 -11.21
C ARG A 260 19.59 -0.36 -12.66
N HIS A 261 20.85 -0.09 -12.97
CA HIS A 261 21.38 -0.17 -14.34
C HIS A 261 21.69 -1.60 -14.77
N THR A 262 22.05 -2.48 -13.82
CA THR A 262 22.35 -3.88 -14.12
C THR A 262 21.08 -4.71 -14.36
N ARG A 263 19.88 -4.17 -14.08
CA ARG A 263 18.60 -4.84 -14.34
C ARG A 263 18.38 -5.05 -15.85
N ARG A 264 17.97 -6.26 -16.22
CA ARG A 264 17.44 -6.60 -17.54
C ARG A 264 16.20 -7.49 -17.38
N GLY A 265 15.30 -7.46 -18.36
CA GLY A 265 14.09 -8.29 -18.35
C GLY A 265 13.09 -7.94 -17.23
N ASN A 266 12.21 -8.89 -16.93
CA ASN A 266 11.19 -8.75 -15.89
C ASN A 266 11.83 -8.91 -14.50
N SER A 267 12.25 -7.79 -13.90
CA SER A 267 13.01 -7.79 -12.64
C SER A 267 12.57 -6.69 -11.66
N ILE A 268 12.71 -7.01 -10.36
CA ILE A 268 12.44 -6.11 -9.25
C ILE A 268 13.67 -6.12 -8.34
N THR A 269 14.28 -4.97 -8.11
CA THR A 269 15.27 -4.80 -7.02
C THR A 269 14.69 -3.99 -5.89
N ALA A 270 15.02 -4.37 -4.67
CA ALA A 270 14.66 -3.67 -3.46
C ALA A 270 15.85 -3.51 -2.51
N ARG A 271 15.76 -2.54 -1.60
CA ARG A 271 16.58 -2.48 -0.39
C ARG A 271 15.79 -3.06 0.78
N ILE A 272 16.33 -4.07 1.44
CA ILE A 272 15.59 -4.87 2.43
C ILE A 272 16.13 -4.76 3.85
N GLY A 273 17.33 -4.21 3.99
CA GLY A 273 18.01 -3.96 5.26
C GLY A 273 18.88 -2.71 5.20
N GLY A 274 19.74 -2.52 6.20
CA GLY A 274 20.66 -1.39 6.28
C GLY A 274 21.60 -1.33 5.07
N GLU A 275 22.37 -2.38 4.85
CA GLU A 275 23.29 -2.54 3.72
C GLU A 275 22.91 -3.67 2.76
N GLU A 276 21.68 -4.18 2.88
CA GLU A 276 21.20 -5.36 2.16
C GLU A 276 20.23 -4.99 1.04
N PHE A 277 20.48 -5.56 -0.13
CA PHE A 277 19.68 -5.42 -1.33
C PHE A 277 19.28 -6.79 -1.86
N VAL A 278 18.19 -6.83 -2.61
CA VAL A 278 17.71 -8.04 -3.27
C VAL A 278 17.25 -7.75 -4.68
N VAL A 279 17.55 -8.64 -5.62
CA VAL A 279 17.03 -8.62 -6.99
C VAL A 279 16.24 -9.91 -7.21
N ALA A 280 14.99 -9.80 -7.65
CA ALA A 280 14.24 -10.90 -8.22
C ALA A 280 14.16 -10.70 -9.74
N VAL A 281 14.42 -11.74 -10.52
CA VAL A 281 14.36 -11.70 -11.99
C VAL A 281 13.78 -12.99 -12.53
N VAL A 282 12.96 -12.89 -13.57
CA VAL A 282 12.54 -14.05 -14.36
C VAL A 282 13.38 -14.14 -15.62
N ASP A 283 14.37 -15.04 -15.60
CA ASP A 283 15.33 -15.29 -16.69
C ASP A 283 16.03 -16.65 -16.43
N SER A 284 16.87 -17.11 -17.37
CA SER A 284 17.72 -18.28 -17.21
C SER A 284 18.63 -18.20 -15.97
N GLU A 285 18.93 -19.37 -15.40
CA GLU A 285 19.84 -19.50 -14.26
C GLU A 285 21.24 -18.92 -14.56
N GLN A 286 21.74 -19.16 -15.78
CA GLN A 286 23.02 -18.62 -16.23
C GLN A 286 23.01 -17.09 -16.30
N SER A 287 21.92 -16.49 -16.79
CA SER A 287 21.76 -15.03 -16.83
C SER A 287 21.74 -14.43 -15.42
N ALA A 288 21.03 -15.06 -14.49
CA ALA A 288 20.96 -14.60 -13.09
C ALA A 288 22.33 -14.66 -12.38
N VAL A 289 23.10 -15.73 -12.59
CA VAL A 289 24.48 -15.84 -12.05
C VAL A 289 25.40 -14.82 -12.71
N GLY A 290 25.31 -14.64 -14.02
CA GLY A 290 26.09 -13.63 -14.74
C GLY A 290 25.75 -12.19 -14.31
N MET A 291 24.49 -11.92 -13.95
CA MET A 291 24.06 -10.66 -13.35
C MET A 291 24.67 -10.47 -11.96
N ALA A 292 24.64 -11.50 -11.09
CA ALA A 292 25.24 -11.46 -9.76
C ALA A 292 26.75 -11.15 -9.81
N GLU A 293 27.49 -11.80 -10.70
CA GLU A 293 28.93 -11.53 -10.89
C GLU A 293 29.23 -10.15 -11.49
N ARG A 294 28.31 -9.61 -12.29
CA ARG A 294 28.43 -8.24 -12.80
C ARG A 294 28.19 -7.22 -11.69
N LEU A 295 27.14 -7.40 -10.89
CA LEU A 295 26.84 -6.57 -9.73
C LEU A 295 28.03 -6.51 -8.77
N ARG A 296 28.57 -7.68 -8.39
CA ARG A 296 29.75 -7.76 -7.52
C ARG A 296 30.92 -6.96 -8.07
N ARG A 297 31.27 -7.14 -9.35
CA ARG A 297 32.38 -6.43 -9.99
C ARG A 297 32.15 -4.93 -10.11
N GLU A 298 30.93 -4.50 -10.46
CA GLU A 298 30.60 -3.08 -10.58
C GLU A 298 30.63 -2.37 -9.22
N ILE A 299 30.17 -3.04 -8.15
CA ILE A 299 30.28 -2.53 -6.78
C ILE A 299 31.75 -2.40 -6.36
N ALA A 300 32.55 -3.44 -6.58
CA ALA A 300 33.98 -3.44 -6.25
C ALA A 300 34.79 -2.40 -7.04
N ALA A 301 34.33 -2.02 -8.24
CA ALA A 301 34.97 -0.99 -9.07
C ALA A 301 34.62 0.45 -8.65
N THR A 302 33.75 0.64 -7.65
CA THR A 302 33.41 1.98 -7.16
C THR A 302 34.56 2.65 -6.41
N SER A 303 34.58 3.98 -6.40
CA SER A 303 35.58 4.78 -5.68
C SER A 303 35.49 4.67 -4.14
N TRP A 304 34.51 3.95 -3.60
CA TRP A 304 34.23 3.84 -2.16
C TRP A 304 34.95 2.67 -1.48
N ASN A 305 35.75 1.91 -2.25
CA ASN A 305 36.52 0.76 -1.76
C ASN A 305 35.68 -0.25 -0.96
N ILE A 306 34.46 -0.51 -1.47
CA ILE A 306 33.50 -1.42 -0.89
C ILE A 306 33.26 -2.60 -1.84
N THR A 307 33.14 -3.80 -1.28
CA THR A 307 32.81 -5.03 -2.02
C THR A 307 31.45 -5.54 -1.58
N ALA A 308 30.95 -6.58 -2.23
CA ALA A 308 29.69 -7.21 -1.85
C ALA A 308 29.79 -8.73 -1.82
N SER A 309 29.14 -9.30 -0.81
CA SER A 309 28.82 -10.72 -0.75
C SER A 309 27.49 -10.96 -1.43
N VAL A 310 27.43 -11.93 -2.35
CA VAL A 310 26.24 -12.17 -3.17
C VAL A 310 25.80 -13.63 -3.08
N GLY A 311 24.51 -13.85 -2.88
CA GLY A 311 23.89 -15.17 -2.87
C GLY A 311 22.81 -15.30 -3.94
N VAL A 312 22.81 -16.38 -4.69
CA VAL A 312 21.84 -16.65 -5.76
C VAL A 312 21.07 -17.92 -5.46
N ALA A 313 19.74 -17.89 -5.62
CA ALA A 313 18.89 -19.08 -5.59
C ALA A 313 17.89 -19.04 -6.74
N THR A 314 17.60 -20.20 -7.33
CA THR A 314 16.71 -20.31 -8.50
C THR A 314 15.61 -21.36 -8.30
N ALA A 315 14.48 -21.17 -8.96
CA ALA A 315 13.42 -22.17 -9.06
C ALA A 315 12.75 -22.13 -10.44
N SER A 316 12.29 -23.29 -10.91
CA SER A 316 11.49 -23.36 -12.14
C SER A 316 10.10 -22.77 -11.94
N LEU A 317 9.62 -22.01 -12.92
CA LEU A 317 8.25 -21.51 -13.05
C LEU A 317 7.46 -22.22 -14.17
N SER A 318 7.90 -23.40 -14.62
CA SER A 318 7.17 -24.16 -15.66
C SER A 318 5.75 -24.54 -15.24
N ARG A 319 5.48 -24.64 -13.93
CA ARG A 319 4.14 -24.85 -13.39
C ARG A 319 3.91 -24.00 -12.14
N PRO A 320 2.66 -23.64 -11.81
CA PRO A 320 2.34 -22.97 -10.56
C PRO A 320 2.78 -23.83 -9.36
N PRO A 321 3.45 -23.25 -8.35
CA PRO A 321 3.84 -23.99 -7.14
C PRO A 321 2.60 -24.35 -6.30
N GLU A 322 2.55 -25.58 -5.78
CA GLU A 322 1.43 -26.09 -4.97
C GLU A 322 1.21 -25.26 -3.69
N ALA A 323 2.30 -24.86 -3.02
CA ALA A 323 2.26 -24.00 -1.83
C ALA A 323 1.94 -22.52 -2.15
N GLY A 324 1.77 -22.18 -3.42
CA GLY A 324 1.52 -20.83 -3.90
C GLY A 324 2.79 -20.00 -4.10
N MET A 325 2.67 -18.95 -4.94
CA MET A 325 3.82 -18.15 -5.39
C MET A 325 4.53 -17.42 -4.25
N ARG A 326 3.78 -16.98 -3.23
CA ARG A 326 4.33 -16.28 -2.08
C ARG A 326 5.28 -17.16 -1.27
N ALA A 327 4.92 -18.44 -1.08
CA ALA A 327 5.76 -19.39 -0.35
C ALA A 327 7.05 -19.71 -1.13
N LEU A 328 6.95 -19.85 -2.46
CA LEU A 328 8.12 -20.06 -3.33
C LEU A 328 9.11 -18.89 -3.23
N VAL A 329 8.63 -17.65 -3.35
CA VAL A 329 9.47 -16.44 -3.24
C VAL A 329 10.16 -16.37 -1.88
N GLN A 330 9.44 -16.66 -0.78
CA GLN A 330 10.04 -16.69 0.56
C GLN A 330 11.14 -17.74 0.67
N GLY A 331 10.91 -18.97 0.18
CA GLY A 331 11.92 -20.03 0.17
C GLY A 331 13.17 -19.70 -0.66
N LEU A 332 13.00 -18.97 -1.78
CA LEU A 332 14.11 -18.48 -2.58
C LEU A 332 14.91 -17.39 -1.87
N VAL A 333 14.25 -16.41 -1.25
CA VAL A 333 14.90 -15.37 -0.45
C VAL A 333 15.73 -15.98 0.67
N GLU A 334 15.17 -16.91 1.44
CA GLU A 334 15.90 -17.60 2.51
C GLU A 334 17.10 -18.42 1.98
N SER A 335 16.97 -19.01 0.79
CA SER A 335 18.05 -19.80 0.20
C SER A 335 19.18 -18.91 -0.35
N ALA A 336 18.83 -17.80 -0.99
CA ALA A 336 19.77 -16.80 -1.47
C ALA A 336 20.48 -16.12 -0.29
N ASP A 337 19.78 -15.81 0.80
CA ASP A 337 20.34 -15.25 2.03
C ASP A 337 21.38 -16.18 2.65
N ARG A 338 21.07 -17.48 2.78
CA ARG A 338 22.05 -18.48 3.24
C ARG A 338 23.28 -18.57 2.34
N ALA A 339 23.13 -18.43 1.02
CA ALA A 339 24.27 -18.39 0.11
C ALA A 339 25.10 -17.11 0.26
N MET A 340 24.45 -15.95 0.37
CA MET A 340 25.11 -14.67 0.62
C MET A 340 25.90 -14.71 1.93
N TYR A 341 25.32 -15.29 2.98
CA TYR A 341 26.01 -15.48 4.25
C TYR A 341 27.23 -16.42 4.13
N LYS A 342 27.18 -17.45 3.28
CA LYS A 342 28.36 -18.28 2.96
C LYS A 342 29.44 -17.48 2.24
N ALA A 343 29.07 -16.63 1.27
CA ALA A 343 30.00 -15.72 0.61
C ALA A 343 30.71 -14.79 1.62
N LYS A 344 29.93 -14.19 2.53
CA LYS A 344 30.44 -13.31 3.60
C LYS A 344 31.43 -14.02 4.52
N ARG A 345 31.13 -15.28 4.89
CA ARG A 345 32.01 -16.10 5.74
C ARG A 345 33.26 -16.63 5.03
N ALA A 346 33.24 -16.70 3.70
CA ALA A 346 34.38 -17.15 2.89
C ALA A 346 35.35 -16.00 2.53
N GLY A 347 35.21 -14.84 3.16
CA GLY A 347 36.09 -13.68 2.96
C GLY A 347 35.46 -12.49 2.24
N GLY A 348 34.18 -12.56 1.89
CA GLY A 348 33.49 -11.50 1.15
C GLY A 348 33.85 -11.48 -0.34
N ASP A 349 33.42 -10.45 -1.05
CA ASP A 349 33.68 -10.19 -2.47
C ASP A 349 33.51 -11.40 -3.40
N GLN A 350 32.43 -12.16 -3.23
CA GLN A 350 32.19 -13.37 -4.01
C GLN A 350 30.71 -13.71 -4.16
N VAL A 351 30.41 -14.56 -5.15
CA VAL A 351 29.07 -15.07 -5.41
C VAL A 351 28.99 -16.53 -4.98
N TYR A 352 27.94 -16.89 -4.22
CA TYR A 352 27.55 -18.27 -3.97
C TYR A 352 26.20 -18.57 -4.60
N VAL A 353 26.08 -19.72 -5.25
CA VAL A 353 24.85 -20.17 -5.90
C VAL A 353 24.30 -21.40 -5.18
N VAL A 354 23.02 -21.37 -4.84
CA VAL A 354 22.26 -22.56 -4.43
C VAL A 354 21.52 -23.05 -5.67
N GLY A 355 21.79 -24.30 -6.07
CA GLY A 355 21.13 -24.93 -7.21
C GLY A 355 19.60 -24.97 -7.07
N ARG A 356 18.93 -25.22 -8.21
CA ARG A 356 17.46 -25.21 -8.35
C ARG A 356 16.73 -25.84 -7.17
N LEU A 357 15.83 -25.08 -6.53
CA LEU A 357 14.83 -25.65 -5.63
C LEU A 357 13.93 -26.60 -6.44
N GLY A 358 13.96 -27.89 -6.09
CA GLY A 358 13.27 -28.94 -6.81
C GLY A 358 11.74 -28.89 -6.69
N GLU A 359 11.08 -29.63 -7.58
CA GLU A 359 9.64 -29.88 -7.58
C GLU A 359 9.20 -30.67 -6.32
N GLY A 360 9.01 -29.96 -5.21
CA GLY A 360 8.61 -30.58 -3.95
C GLY A 360 8.81 -29.69 -2.72
N TYR A 361 8.64 -28.37 -2.86
CA TYR A 361 8.75 -27.44 -1.72
C TYR A 361 7.64 -27.74 -0.70
N THR A 362 7.98 -28.50 0.33
CA THR A 362 7.15 -28.65 1.53
C THR A 362 7.46 -27.49 2.47
N SER A 363 6.44 -26.83 3.03
CA SER A 363 6.54 -25.68 3.94
C SER A 363 7.21 -25.97 5.30
N ASN A 364 7.90 -27.11 5.44
CA ASN A 364 8.60 -27.51 6.65
C ASN A 364 10.11 -27.28 6.50
N PRO A 365 10.69 -26.27 7.18
CA PRO A 365 12.11 -25.91 7.05
C PRO A 365 13.09 -27.00 7.49
N SER A 366 12.62 -28.02 8.23
CA SER A 366 13.44 -29.15 8.69
C SER A 366 13.59 -30.29 7.67
N LYS A 367 12.88 -30.25 6.53
CA LYS A 367 12.87 -31.31 5.50
C LYS A 367 13.34 -30.87 4.11
N ILE A 368 14.06 -29.75 4.02
CA ILE A 368 14.64 -29.29 2.75
C ILE A 368 15.74 -30.29 2.33
N LYS A 369 15.42 -31.21 1.42
CA LYS A 369 16.43 -32.00 0.69
C LYS A 369 17.11 -31.06 -0.30
N MET A 370 18.27 -30.55 0.07
CA MET A 370 19.20 -29.93 -0.87
C MET A 370 19.67 -31.01 -1.84
N THR A 371 19.12 -31.05 -3.06
CA THR A 371 19.80 -31.72 -4.18
C THR A 371 20.95 -30.83 -4.58
N ALA A 372 22.10 -31.03 -3.93
CA ALA A 372 23.36 -30.47 -4.37
C ALA A 372 23.70 -31.11 -5.72
N THR A 373 23.49 -30.38 -6.83
CA THR A 373 24.32 -30.58 -8.01
C THR A 373 25.72 -30.14 -7.60
N ASN A 374 26.67 -31.06 -7.55
CA ASN A 374 28.07 -30.82 -7.18
C ASN A 374 28.62 -29.59 -7.92
N GLY A 375 28.65 -28.45 -7.23
CA GLY A 375 29.23 -27.18 -7.68
C GLY A 375 30.01 -26.52 -6.54
N ASN A 376 30.65 -27.32 -5.68
CA ASN A 376 31.45 -26.87 -4.55
C ASN A 376 32.79 -26.22 -4.95
N ALA A 377 32.93 -25.75 -6.20
CA ALA A 377 34.08 -24.98 -6.63
C ALA A 377 33.66 -23.53 -6.84
N PRO A 378 34.42 -22.53 -6.34
CA PRO A 378 34.30 -21.18 -6.86
C PRO A 378 34.46 -21.26 -8.39
N TRP A 379 33.61 -20.55 -9.13
CA TRP A 379 33.68 -20.43 -10.60
C TRP A 379 35.04 -19.82 -10.97
N THR A 380 36.08 -20.66 -11.02
CA THR A 380 37.44 -20.28 -11.37
C THR A 380 37.60 -20.40 -12.86
N THR A 381 38.06 -19.32 -13.48
CA THR A 381 38.78 -19.08 -14.75
C THR A 381 38.61 -19.98 -16.00
N ALA A 382 38.15 -21.22 -15.90
CA ALA A 382 38.08 -22.19 -16.98
C ALA A 382 36.87 -22.03 -17.91
N GLU A 383 35.77 -21.40 -17.48
CA GLU A 383 34.60 -21.14 -18.33
C GLU A 383 34.64 -19.81 -19.10
N ARG A 384 35.73 -19.05 -18.95
CA ARG A 384 36.00 -17.85 -19.77
C ARG A 384 36.15 -18.16 -21.26
N ALA A 385 36.44 -19.41 -21.63
CA ALA A 385 36.77 -19.80 -23.00
C ALA A 385 35.55 -20.18 -23.88
N LEU A 386 34.35 -20.30 -23.30
CA LEU A 386 33.13 -20.71 -24.04
C LEU A 386 32.12 -19.58 -24.24
N SER A 387 32.37 -18.39 -23.68
CA SER A 387 31.68 -17.16 -24.04
C SER A 387 32.46 -16.51 -25.19
N GLY A 388 32.00 -16.69 -26.43
CA GLY A 388 32.56 -15.99 -27.59
C GLY A 388 32.54 -14.48 -27.38
N ASP A 389 33.71 -13.92 -27.06
CA ASP A 389 33.96 -12.48 -26.96
C ASP A 389 34.69 -12.05 -28.24
N ASP A 390 33.91 -11.70 -29.26
CA ASP A 390 34.38 -10.94 -30.42
C ASP A 390 33.69 -9.57 -30.42
N THR A 391 34.04 -8.75 -29.43
CA THR A 391 33.70 -7.31 -29.43
C THR A 391 34.81 -6.43 -28.85
N ARG A 392 36.08 -6.82 -29.01
CA ARG A 392 37.23 -5.92 -28.81
C ARG A 392 37.61 -5.24 -30.11
N ARG A 393 36.79 -4.32 -30.63
CA ARG A 393 37.24 -3.41 -31.70
C ARG A 393 36.42 -2.15 -31.98
N THR A 394 35.77 -1.49 -31.01
CA THR A 394 35.24 -0.12 -31.29
C THR A 394 34.95 0.77 -30.08
N ILE A 395 35.84 0.92 -29.09
CA ILE A 395 35.84 2.16 -28.26
C ILE A 395 37.29 2.49 -27.89
N ALA A 396 38.03 3.01 -28.86
CA ALA A 396 39.31 3.67 -28.66
C ALA A 396 39.33 4.91 -29.56
N ALA A 397 38.60 5.94 -29.17
CA ALA A 397 38.76 7.34 -29.59
C ALA A 397 37.60 8.19 -29.01
N ALA A 398 37.76 8.67 -27.78
CA ALA A 398 37.07 9.86 -27.29
C ALA A 398 37.87 10.39 -26.09
N SER A 399 38.94 11.11 -26.41
CA SER A 399 39.67 11.95 -25.46
C SER A 399 38.71 12.99 -24.91
N ILE A 400 38.44 12.97 -23.61
CA ILE A 400 37.79 14.08 -22.91
C ILE A 400 38.92 14.98 -22.43
N GLU A 401 39.10 16.11 -23.11
CA GLU A 401 39.94 17.23 -22.66
C GLU A 401 39.38 17.83 -21.35
N PRO A 402 40.25 18.31 -20.44
CA PRO A 402 39.81 19.00 -19.24
C PRO A 402 39.28 20.40 -19.57
N VAL A 403 38.05 20.70 -19.17
CA VAL A 403 37.45 22.04 -19.28
C VAL A 403 38.21 23.01 -18.37
N PRO A 404 38.66 24.19 -18.86
CA PRO A 404 39.48 25.12 -18.09
C PRO A 404 38.66 25.92 -17.07
N ALA A 405 39.29 26.23 -15.93
CA ALA A 405 38.77 27.11 -14.91
C ALA A 405 38.52 28.52 -15.47
N ARG A 406 37.30 29.06 -15.32
CA ARG A 406 36.97 30.46 -15.61
C ARG A 406 36.60 31.23 -14.34
N SER A 407 37.57 32.06 -13.95
CA SER A 407 37.50 33.46 -13.49
C SER A 407 36.16 34.04 -13.00
N LYS A 408 36.26 34.70 -11.83
CA LYS A 408 35.31 35.64 -11.23
C LYS A 408 34.85 36.74 -12.21
N ALA A 409 33.55 36.87 -12.39
CA ALA A 409 32.89 38.13 -12.73
C ALA A 409 31.42 38.08 -12.25
N ALA A 410 31.02 39.08 -11.47
CA ALA A 410 29.67 39.23 -10.95
C ALA A 410 28.71 39.76 -12.02
N PRO A 411 27.43 39.33 -12.02
CA PRO A 411 26.35 40.12 -12.61
C PRO A 411 25.45 40.71 -11.52
N THR A 412 25.34 42.02 -11.60
CA THR A 412 24.38 42.92 -10.98
C THR A 412 22.93 42.56 -11.34
N GLY A 413 22.02 42.68 -10.36
CA GLY A 413 20.59 42.94 -10.60
C GLY A 413 19.63 41.78 -10.33
N VAL A 414 19.18 41.66 -9.07
CA VAL A 414 17.97 40.89 -8.70
C VAL A 414 17.03 41.86 -7.95
N PRO A 415 15.75 42.01 -8.35
CA PRO A 415 14.78 42.83 -7.63
C PRO A 415 14.33 42.15 -6.32
N PRO A 416 13.90 42.92 -5.30
CA PRO A 416 13.72 42.39 -3.95
C PRO A 416 12.51 41.45 -3.87
N GLU A 417 12.76 40.23 -3.43
CA GLU A 417 11.75 39.23 -3.09
C GLU A 417 11.16 39.54 -1.71
N ILE A 418 9.82 39.51 -1.64
CA ILE A 418 9.01 39.83 -0.46
C ILE A 418 9.20 38.74 0.59
N VAL A 419 9.96 39.06 1.64
CA VAL A 419 10.06 38.22 2.85
C VAL A 419 8.80 38.42 3.69
N ASN A 420 7.92 37.42 3.68
CA ASN A 420 6.84 37.31 4.67
C ASN A 420 7.43 36.83 6.01
N PRO A 421 7.32 37.57 7.12
CA PRO A 421 7.81 37.12 8.41
C PRO A 421 6.90 36.01 8.98
N MET A 422 7.53 34.94 9.47
CA MET A 422 6.91 33.91 10.31
C MET A 422 6.25 34.55 11.54
N PRO A 423 5.05 34.11 11.96
CA PRO A 423 4.41 34.64 13.15
C PRO A 423 5.13 34.15 14.42
N THR A 424 5.44 35.11 15.30
CA THR A 424 5.97 34.90 16.65
C THR A 424 4.97 34.11 17.52
N PRO A 425 5.45 33.26 18.47
CA PRO A 425 4.57 32.54 19.37
C PRO A 425 3.92 33.49 20.39
N VAL A 426 2.59 33.39 20.52
CA VAL A 426 1.79 34.12 21.51
C VAL A 426 1.98 33.50 22.89
N THR A 427 2.60 34.24 23.79
CA THR A 427 2.66 33.95 25.23
C THR A 427 1.30 34.24 25.85
N ILE A 428 0.54 33.20 26.24
CA ILE A 428 -0.70 33.36 27.00
C ILE A 428 -0.35 33.63 28.47
N ALA A 429 -0.58 34.88 28.89
CA ALA A 429 -0.51 35.27 30.29
C ALA A 429 -1.71 34.70 31.06
N ARG A 430 -1.44 33.92 32.11
CA ARG A 430 -2.40 33.59 33.17
C ARG A 430 -2.82 34.89 33.87
N LYS A 431 -4.11 35.20 33.91
CA LYS A 431 -4.69 36.09 34.92
C LYS A 431 -5.82 35.38 35.64
N ARG A 432 -5.65 35.29 36.96
CA ARG A 432 -6.64 34.85 37.95
C ARG A 432 -7.82 35.83 37.94
N LEU A 433 -9.03 35.33 37.78
CA LEU A 433 -10.16 35.41 38.72
C LEU A 433 -11.31 34.58 38.17
#